data_AF-A0A357KSY1-F1
#
_entry.id   AF-A0A357KSY1-F1
#
_cell.length_a   1.000
_cell.length_b   1.000
_cell.length_c   1.000
_cell.angle_alpha   90.00
_cell.angle_beta   90.00
_cell.angle_gamma   90.00
#
_symmetry.space_group_name_H-M   'P 1'
#
loop_
_entity.id
_entity.type
_entity.pdbx_description
1 polymer ?
#
loop_
_entity_poly.entity_id
_entity_poly.type
_entity_poly.pdbx_seq_one_letter_code
_entity_poly.pdbx_strand_id
1 'polypeptide(L)'
;MPDRAPSKPRSYRPEDPLLKAVRRGVLIAFGAALLALGVLGVWVLLASTSSRTYDRVFGSLVTVVVFGGVILGALEGMSRRAGPRWFMWLLCGFTTVSAALVLLDIWGLRFQRWNTSVSTVFILAGASIAAWPNAVLLERRRWTTWAKGALGISAAAALWSLADVWLNTSLLLPADVTEKVMGVLWFAAAASFQTGLLGMLKPNSAPGWLLLLALAFGWGLAATMSVAVASEAFDDDLVSRGLGVLGILAVCATLLCAIVSLARAARAKSIAPGVPLIADIQIVCPVCAASQRAKVGSDSCSVCACHFEIKVTPAACPECGYSLADLPERKCPECGRQF
;
A
#
# COMPACT_ATOMS: atom_id res chain seq x y z
N MET A 1 -19.28 -26.58 -28.24
CA MET A 1 -18.31 -25.78 -27.45
C MET A 1 -17.88 -24.60 -28.32
N PRO A 2 -18.10 -23.34 -27.91
CA PRO A 2 -17.70 -22.20 -28.74
C PRO A 2 -16.18 -22.02 -28.70
N ASP A 3 -15.57 -22.04 -29.88
CA ASP A 3 -14.16 -21.73 -30.11
C ASP A 3 -13.82 -20.34 -29.56
N ARG A 4 -13.06 -20.29 -28.48
CA ARG A 4 -12.47 -19.04 -28.01
C ARG A 4 -11.35 -18.68 -28.96
N ALA A 5 -11.58 -17.64 -29.76
CA ALA A 5 -10.56 -17.04 -30.62
C ALA A 5 -9.26 -16.82 -29.82
N PRO A 6 -8.09 -17.21 -30.35
CA PRO A 6 -6.81 -17.07 -29.66
C PRO A 6 -6.57 -15.59 -29.32
N SER A 7 -6.45 -15.29 -28.03
CA SER A 7 -6.19 -13.94 -27.57
C SER A 7 -4.86 -13.45 -28.14
N LYS A 8 -4.87 -12.34 -28.90
CA LYS A 8 -3.64 -11.72 -29.42
C LYS A 8 -2.61 -11.60 -28.30
N PRO A 9 -1.37 -12.07 -28.51
CA PRO A 9 -0.31 -11.93 -27.52
C PRO A 9 -0.11 -10.44 -27.23
N ARG A 10 -0.25 -10.05 -25.96
CA ARG A 10 0.05 -8.68 -25.53
C ARG A 10 1.53 -8.44 -25.79
N SER A 11 1.84 -7.62 -26.78
CA SER A 11 3.20 -7.14 -27.06
C SER A 11 3.78 -6.58 -25.76
N TYR A 12 4.83 -7.20 -25.26
CA TYR A 12 5.55 -6.75 -24.07
C TYR A 12 6.14 -5.36 -24.38
N ARG A 13 5.53 -4.31 -23.83
CA ARG A 13 6.07 -2.96 -23.92
C ARG A 13 7.09 -2.83 -22.79
N PRO A 14 8.40 -2.66 -23.07
CA PRO A 14 9.39 -2.48 -22.02
C PRO A 14 8.97 -1.31 -21.13
N GLU A 15 8.97 -1.52 -19.81
CA GLU A 15 8.69 -0.46 -18.85
C GLU A 15 9.74 0.65 -19.00
N ASP A 16 9.28 1.88 -19.18
CA ASP A 16 10.11 3.07 -19.37
C ASP A 16 11.03 3.26 -18.15
N PRO A 17 12.38 3.23 -18.31
CA PRO A 17 13.33 3.29 -17.18
C PRO A 17 13.14 4.55 -16.32
N LEU A 18 12.68 5.64 -16.93
CA LEU A 18 12.39 6.91 -16.27
C LEU A 18 11.23 6.78 -15.27
N LEU A 19 10.18 6.04 -15.63
CA LEU A 19 9.04 5.77 -14.76
C LEU A 19 9.44 4.97 -13.51
N LYS A 20 10.40 4.05 -13.67
CA LYS A 20 10.93 3.21 -12.59
C LYS A 20 11.79 4.02 -11.62
N ALA A 21 12.60 4.96 -12.12
CA ALA A 21 13.40 5.87 -11.31
C ALA A 21 12.53 6.84 -10.51
N VAL A 22 11.51 7.44 -11.15
CA VAL A 22 10.54 8.34 -10.51
C VAL A 22 9.79 7.62 -9.40
N ARG A 23 9.29 6.40 -9.64
CA ARG A 23 8.61 5.58 -8.62
C ARG A 23 9.48 5.34 -7.38
N ARG A 24 10.77 5.05 -7.60
CA ARG A 24 11.73 4.79 -6.51
C ARG A 24 11.99 6.06 -5.71
N GLY A 25 12.18 7.19 -6.38
CA GLY A 25 12.33 8.50 -5.74
C GLY A 25 11.11 8.89 -4.91
N VAL A 26 9.90 8.67 -5.43
CA VAL A 26 8.65 8.98 -4.73
C VAL A 26 8.45 8.12 -3.48
N LEU A 27 8.71 6.81 -3.55
CA LEU A 27 8.64 5.92 -2.38
C LEU A 27 9.66 6.28 -1.31
N ILE A 28 10.88 6.65 -1.70
CA ILE A 28 11.92 7.09 -0.77
C ILE A 28 11.55 8.44 -0.13
N ALA A 29 11.08 9.40 -0.92
CA ALA A 29 10.66 10.71 -0.42
C ALA A 29 9.45 10.59 0.53
N PHE A 30 8.48 9.73 0.21
CA PHE A 30 7.33 9.48 1.07
C PHE A 30 7.74 8.77 2.36
N GLY A 31 8.60 7.75 2.29
CA GLY A 31 9.16 7.09 3.45
C GLY A 31 9.96 8.06 4.35
N ALA A 32 10.78 8.93 3.76
CA ALA A 32 11.52 9.96 4.48
C ALA A 32 10.60 11.01 5.12
N ALA A 33 9.52 11.42 4.46
CA ALA A 33 8.53 12.35 5.00
C ALA A 33 7.76 11.74 6.19
N LEU A 34 7.35 10.46 6.09
CA LEU A 34 6.72 9.75 7.20
C LEU A 34 7.67 9.55 8.38
N LEU A 35 8.94 9.27 8.11
CA LEU A 35 9.95 9.10 9.15
C LEU A 35 10.27 10.45 9.83
N ALA A 36 10.38 11.53 9.04
CA ALA A 36 10.52 12.88 9.57
C ALA A 36 9.33 13.30 10.43
N LEU A 37 8.09 13.00 10.01
CA LEU A 37 6.89 13.22 10.83
C LEU A 37 6.90 12.40 12.12
N GLY A 38 7.29 11.11 12.04
CA GLY A 38 7.37 10.25 13.21
C GLY A 38 8.37 10.78 14.23
N VAL A 39 9.55 11.21 13.77
CA VAL A 39 10.58 11.85 14.61
C VAL A 39 10.07 13.18 15.17
N LEU A 40 9.38 13.98 14.36
CA LEU A 40 8.82 15.26 14.81
C LEU A 40 7.71 15.06 15.84
N GLY A 41 6.84 14.07 15.67
CA GLY A 41 5.78 13.72 16.62
C GLY A 41 6.34 13.19 17.94
N VAL A 42 7.36 12.34 17.88
CA VAL A 42 8.10 11.89 19.07
C VAL A 42 8.79 13.07 19.76
N TRP A 43 9.39 13.98 19.01
CA TRP A 43 10.01 15.18 19.56
C TRP A 43 8.97 16.11 20.23
N VAL A 44 7.80 16.29 19.63
CA VAL A 44 6.70 17.09 20.21
C VAL A 44 6.18 16.45 21.50
N LEU A 45 6.03 15.13 21.54
CA LEU A 45 5.64 14.41 22.76
C LEU A 45 6.70 14.55 23.87
N LEU A 46 7.98 14.58 23.52
CA LEU A 46 9.08 14.69 24.47
C LEU A 46 9.37 16.13 24.92
N ALA A 47 9.06 17.14 24.10
CA ALA A 47 9.45 18.53 24.32
C ALA A 47 8.31 19.44 24.82
N SER A 48 7.10 18.91 25.04
CA SER A 48 5.91 19.73 25.28
C SER A 48 5.94 20.47 26.64
N THR A 49 6.32 21.74 26.59
CA THR A 49 5.63 22.82 27.31
C THR A 49 4.87 23.64 26.25
N SER A 50 3.55 23.48 26.25
CA SER A 50 2.63 23.91 25.17
C SER A 50 2.74 25.40 24.84
N SER A 51 3.17 25.71 23.61
CA SER A 51 2.95 27.04 23.01
C SER A 51 2.10 26.88 21.76
N ARG A 52 1.03 27.67 21.62
CA ARG A 52 0.08 27.63 20.48
C ARG A 52 0.74 27.69 19.10
N THR A 53 1.95 28.26 19.03
CA THR A 53 2.74 28.33 17.78
C THR A 53 3.23 26.95 17.37
N TYR A 54 3.58 26.07 18.32
CA TYR A 54 3.98 24.69 18.05
C TYR A 54 2.83 23.89 17.45
N ASP A 55 1.63 23.98 18.03
CA ASP A 55 0.45 23.26 17.54
C ASP A 55 0.13 23.62 16.09
N ARG A 56 0.29 24.91 15.73
CA ARG A 56 0.08 25.39 14.36
C ARG A 56 1.13 24.88 13.38
N VAL A 57 2.41 24.93 13.76
CA VAL A 57 3.49 24.44 12.91
C VAL A 57 3.37 22.94 12.72
N PHE A 58 3.09 22.20 13.79
CA PHE A 58 2.89 20.75 13.77
C PHE A 58 1.68 20.37 12.92
N GLY A 59 0.52 21.01 13.14
CA GLY A 59 -0.68 20.79 12.34
C GLY A 59 -0.45 21.04 10.84
N SER A 60 0.32 22.07 10.50
CA SER A 60 0.67 22.39 9.12
C SER A 60 1.55 21.30 8.49
N LEU A 61 2.53 20.81 9.23
CA LEU A 61 3.45 19.76 8.79
C LEU A 61 2.73 18.42 8.58
N VAL A 62 1.88 18.04 9.53
CA VAL A 62 1.02 16.84 9.41
C VAL A 62 0.12 16.96 8.19
N THR A 63 -0.52 18.11 8.00
CA THR A 63 -1.37 18.39 6.83
C THR A 63 -0.61 18.19 5.53
N VAL A 64 0.54 18.87 5.37
CA VAL A 64 1.33 18.80 4.14
C VAL A 64 1.75 17.36 3.81
N VAL A 65 2.16 16.59 4.81
CA VAL A 65 2.63 15.22 4.57
C VAL A 65 1.47 14.25 4.31
N VAL A 66 0.36 14.37 5.04
CA VAL A 66 -0.83 13.55 4.80
C VAL A 66 -1.36 13.80 3.39
N PHE A 67 -1.65 15.06 3.05
CA PHE A 67 -2.20 15.41 1.73
C PHE A 67 -1.19 15.17 0.59
N GLY A 68 0.09 15.48 0.81
CA GLY A 68 1.16 15.15 -0.14
C GLY A 68 1.26 13.65 -0.41
N GLY A 69 1.09 12.82 0.62
CA GLY A 69 1.01 11.37 0.49
C GLY A 69 -0.13 10.88 -0.38
N VAL A 70 -1.34 11.44 -0.19
CA VAL A 70 -2.50 11.09 -1.02
C VAL A 70 -2.29 11.47 -2.47
N ILE A 71 -1.78 12.68 -2.72
CA ILE A 71 -1.50 13.18 -4.06
C ILE A 71 -0.47 12.27 -4.73
N LEU A 72 0.63 11.93 -4.06
CA LEU A 72 1.64 11.01 -4.61
C LEU A 72 1.07 9.61 -4.89
N GLY A 73 0.22 9.09 -4.01
CA GLY A 73 -0.46 7.81 -4.21
C GLY A 73 -1.41 7.83 -5.41
N ALA A 74 -2.17 8.91 -5.57
CA ALA A 74 -3.07 9.12 -6.70
C ALA A 74 -2.29 9.26 -8.02
N LEU A 75 -1.20 10.03 -8.03
CA LEU A 75 -0.31 10.18 -9.18
C LEU A 75 0.30 8.83 -9.61
N GLU A 76 0.71 8.02 -8.65
CA GLU A 76 1.25 6.68 -8.91
C GLU A 76 0.19 5.70 -9.42
N GLY A 77 -1.06 5.78 -8.96
CA GLY A 77 -2.12 4.96 -9.53
C GLY A 77 -2.51 5.40 -10.96
N MET A 78 -2.43 6.71 -11.28
CA MET A 78 -2.57 7.19 -12.66
C MET A 78 -1.50 6.61 -13.58
N SER A 79 -0.24 6.54 -13.12
CA SER A 79 0.88 6.01 -13.89
C SER A 79 0.67 4.53 -14.25
N ARG A 80 0.03 3.75 -13.37
CA ARG A 80 -0.24 2.32 -13.56
C ARG A 80 -1.45 2.01 -14.45
N ARG A 81 -2.21 3.01 -14.92
CA ARG A 81 -3.55 2.82 -15.52
C ARG A 81 -4.48 1.96 -14.65
N ALA A 82 -4.25 1.94 -13.34
CA ALA A 82 -5.05 1.18 -12.40
C ALA A 82 -6.21 2.06 -11.95
N GLY A 83 -7.27 2.07 -12.77
CA GLY A 83 -8.51 2.78 -12.48
C GLY A 83 -8.82 3.96 -13.43
N PRO A 84 -10.00 4.57 -13.26
CA PRO A 84 -10.46 5.67 -14.09
C PRO A 84 -9.61 6.92 -13.82
N ARG A 85 -8.94 7.45 -14.85
CA ARG A 85 -8.08 8.64 -14.73
C ARG A 85 -8.79 9.84 -14.08
N TRP A 86 -10.08 10.00 -14.36
CA TRP A 86 -10.90 11.08 -13.81
C TRP A 86 -11.03 11.01 -12.28
N PHE A 87 -11.10 9.80 -11.71
CA PHE A 87 -11.20 9.62 -10.25
C PHE A 87 -9.94 10.09 -9.54
N MET A 88 -8.77 9.83 -10.13
CA MET A 88 -7.49 10.27 -9.56
C MET A 88 -7.30 11.79 -9.64
N TRP A 89 -7.74 12.43 -10.73
CA TRP A 89 -7.75 13.89 -10.81
C TRP A 89 -8.68 14.52 -9.78
N LEU A 90 -9.87 13.95 -9.57
CA LEU A 90 -10.77 14.37 -8.51
C LEU A 90 -10.14 14.20 -7.13
N LEU A 91 -9.47 13.08 -6.87
CA LEU A 91 -8.79 12.84 -5.59
C LEU A 91 -7.67 13.86 -5.35
N CYS A 92 -6.81 14.12 -6.35
CA CYS A 92 -5.76 15.14 -6.27
C CYS A 92 -6.33 16.56 -6.08
N GLY A 93 -7.37 16.91 -6.83
CA GLY A 93 -8.03 18.22 -6.73
C GLY A 93 -8.65 18.41 -5.34
N PHE A 94 -9.42 17.43 -4.89
CA PHE A 94 -10.07 17.45 -3.57
C PHE A 94 -9.02 17.55 -2.46
N THR A 95 -7.97 16.74 -2.48
CA THR A 95 -6.88 16.78 -1.48
C THR A 95 -6.09 18.08 -1.47
N THR A 96 -5.87 18.71 -2.63
CA THR A 96 -5.18 20.00 -2.70
C THR A 96 -6.04 21.12 -2.11
N VAL A 97 -7.32 21.18 -2.49
CA VAL A 97 -8.27 22.15 -1.93
C VAL A 97 -8.41 21.94 -0.42
N SER A 98 -8.46 20.69 0.02
CA SER A 98 -8.47 20.32 1.43
C SER A 98 -7.25 20.87 2.17
N ALA A 99 -6.04 20.59 1.69
CA ALA A 99 -4.81 21.05 2.32
C ALA A 99 -4.75 22.58 2.43
N ALA A 100 -5.21 23.30 1.40
CA ALA A 100 -5.23 24.76 1.40
C ALA A 100 -6.20 25.33 2.46
N LEU A 101 -7.41 24.78 2.54
CA LEU A 101 -8.41 25.20 3.54
C LEU A 101 -7.91 24.99 4.98
N VAL A 102 -7.21 23.88 5.19
CA VAL A 102 -6.62 23.52 6.47
C VAL A 102 -5.48 24.45 6.87
N LEU A 103 -4.57 24.75 5.94
CA LEU A 103 -3.49 25.69 6.20
C LEU A 103 -4.03 27.10 6.49
N LEU A 104 -5.12 27.50 5.82
CA LEU A 104 -5.79 28.77 6.09
C LEU A 104 -6.41 28.79 7.51
N ASP A 105 -7.00 27.68 7.96
CA ASP A 105 -7.58 27.56 9.31
C ASP A 105 -6.51 27.63 10.40
N ILE A 106 -5.41 26.88 10.23
CA ILE A 106 -4.30 26.86 11.18
C ILE A 106 -3.68 28.26 11.39
N TRP A 107 -3.55 29.03 10.31
CA TRP A 107 -2.78 30.28 10.32
C TRP A 107 -3.61 31.55 10.46
N GLY A 108 -4.88 31.54 10.04
CA GLY A 108 -5.46 32.77 9.51
C GLY A 108 -6.55 33.43 10.34
N LEU A 109 -7.62 32.72 10.69
CA LEU A 109 -8.91 33.42 10.76
C LEU A 109 -9.78 32.85 11.89
N ARG A 110 -10.06 33.67 12.91
CA ARG A 110 -11.06 33.37 13.97
C ARG A 110 -12.45 33.23 13.34
N PHE A 111 -12.77 32.08 12.76
CA PHE A 111 -14.06 31.78 12.16
C PHE A 111 -14.62 30.48 12.74
N GLN A 112 -15.36 30.62 13.83
CA GLN A 112 -16.01 29.53 14.56
C GLN A 112 -16.98 28.68 13.69
N ARG A 113 -17.40 29.19 12.52
CA ARG A 113 -18.21 28.47 11.51
C ARG A 113 -17.40 27.77 10.40
N TRP A 114 -16.10 28.04 10.26
CA TRP A 114 -15.26 27.36 9.25
C TRP A 114 -14.70 26.03 9.74
N ASN A 115 -14.60 25.82 11.06
CA ASN A 115 -14.20 24.54 11.65
C ASN A 115 -15.02 23.37 11.10
N THR A 116 -16.33 23.53 10.88
CA THR A 116 -17.16 22.43 10.40
C THR A 116 -16.84 22.01 8.97
N SER A 117 -16.65 22.97 8.06
CA SER A 117 -16.27 22.66 6.67
C SER A 117 -14.87 22.07 6.58
N VAL A 118 -13.92 22.62 7.33
CA VAL A 118 -12.52 22.13 7.35
C VAL A 118 -12.46 20.72 7.94
N SER A 119 -13.10 20.49 9.10
CA SER A 119 -13.19 19.15 9.71
C SER A 119 -13.87 18.14 8.80
N THR A 120 -14.98 18.52 8.14
CA THR A 120 -15.66 17.66 7.16
C THR A 120 -14.71 17.19 6.06
N VAL A 121 -13.94 18.13 5.52
CA VAL A 121 -12.99 17.85 4.45
C VAL A 121 -11.88 16.92 4.92
N PHE A 122 -11.34 17.12 6.13
CA PHE A 122 -10.37 16.22 6.74
C PHE A 122 -10.92 14.82 6.99
N ILE A 123 -12.13 14.73 7.53
CA ILE A 123 -12.81 13.46 7.79
C ILE A 123 -12.95 12.67 6.49
N LEU A 124 -13.44 13.32 5.43
CA LEU A 124 -13.61 12.70 4.12
C LEU A 124 -12.27 12.29 3.49
N ALA A 125 -11.25 13.14 3.59
CA ALA A 125 -9.91 12.84 3.10
C ALA A 125 -9.29 11.66 3.86
N GLY A 126 -9.29 11.70 5.19
CA GLY A 126 -8.77 10.64 6.06
C GLY A 126 -9.46 9.30 5.82
N ALA A 127 -10.79 9.30 5.72
CA ALA A 127 -11.55 8.09 5.43
C ALA A 127 -11.27 7.53 4.03
N SER A 128 -11.09 8.41 3.04
CA SER A 128 -10.72 8.00 1.67
C SER A 128 -9.34 7.35 1.63
N ILE A 129 -8.37 7.91 2.36
CA ILE A 129 -7.03 7.33 2.51
C ILE A 129 -7.13 5.95 3.17
N ALA A 130 -7.85 5.86 4.30
CA ALA A 130 -7.99 4.62 5.05
C ALA A 130 -8.68 3.50 4.24
N ALA A 131 -9.67 3.88 3.44
CA ALA A 131 -10.42 2.98 2.57
C ALA A 131 -9.61 2.48 1.36
N TRP A 132 -8.67 3.26 0.84
CA TRP A 132 -8.05 3.00 -0.47
C TRP A 132 -7.36 1.62 -0.59
N PRO A 133 -6.45 1.19 0.30
CA PRO A 133 -5.80 -0.11 0.18
C PRO A 133 -6.81 -1.27 0.24
N ASN A 134 -7.86 -1.10 1.06
CA ASN A 134 -8.91 -2.09 1.24
C ASN A 134 -9.81 -2.19 0.00
N ALA A 135 -10.12 -1.07 -0.66
CA ALA A 135 -10.81 -1.07 -1.95
C ALA A 135 -10.00 -1.81 -3.03
N VAL A 136 -8.68 -1.59 -3.07
CA VAL A 136 -7.79 -2.32 -4.01
C VAL A 136 -7.75 -3.81 -3.72
N LEU A 137 -7.75 -4.23 -2.45
CA LEU A 137 -7.84 -5.64 -2.08
C LEU A 137 -9.16 -6.27 -2.52
N LEU A 138 -10.27 -5.56 -2.32
CA LEU A 138 -11.60 -6.00 -2.73
C LEU A 138 -11.69 -6.18 -4.26
N GLU A 139 -11.18 -5.22 -5.04
CA GLU A 139 -11.13 -5.29 -6.50
C GLU A 139 -10.31 -6.51 -6.98
N ARG A 140 -9.18 -6.78 -6.31
CA ARG A 140 -8.32 -7.94 -6.60
C ARG A 140 -8.88 -9.26 -6.09
N ARG A 141 -10.05 -9.27 -5.44
CA ARG A 141 -10.67 -10.43 -4.79
C ARG A 141 -9.74 -11.13 -3.79
N ARG A 142 -8.83 -10.37 -3.15
CA ARG A 142 -7.95 -10.88 -2.08
C ARG A 142 -8.51 -10.43 -0.74
N TRP A 143 -8.61 -11.36 0.22
CA TRP A 143 -9.11 -11.06 1.58
C TRP A 143 -10.45 -10.32 1.57
N THR A 144 -11.39 -10.76 0.73
CA THR A 144 -12.63 -10.05 0.44
C THR A 144 -13.47 -9.75 1.68
N THR A 145 -13.58 -10.70 2.61
CA THR A 145 -14.31 -10.52 3.88
C THR A 145 -13.69 -9.40 4.72
N TRP A 146 -12.36 -9.41 4.84
CA TRP A 146 -11.63 -8.39 5.58
C TRP A 146 -11.75 -7.02 4.93
N ALA A 147 -11.53 -6.94 3.61
CA ALA A 147 -11.59 -5.69 2.85
C ALA A 147 -12.97 -5.02 2.98
N LYS A 148 -14.06 -5.80 2.96
CA LYS A 148 -15.42 -5.29 3.20
C LYS A 148 -15.57 -4.74 4.62
N GLY A 149 -15.11 -5.47 5.63
CA GLY A 149 -15.14 -5.03 7.02
C GLY A 149 -14.36 -3.73 7.23
N ALA A 150 -13.14 -3.65 6.71
CA ALA A 150 -12.28 -2.47 6.78
C ALA A 150 -12.88 -1.22 6.09
N LEU A 151 -13.54 -1.41 4.94
CA LEU A 151 -14.29 -0.34 4.27
C LEU A 151 -15.49 0.11 5.12
N GLY A 152 -16.20 -0.83 5.74
CA GLY A 152 -17.28 -0.55 6.68
C GLY A 152 -16.80 0.27 7.89
N ILE A 153 -15.66 -0.10 8.49
CA ILE A 153 -15.04 0.63 9.61
C ILE A 153 -14.67 2.06 9.19
N SER A 154 -14.04 2.23 8.02
CA SER A 154 -13.66 3.55 7.50
C SER A 154 -14.89 4.43 7.22
N ALA A 155 -15.97 3.85 6.69
CA ALA A 155 -17.23 4.54 6.46
C ALA A 155 -17.92 4.92 7.78
N ALA A 156 -17.92 4.02 8.77
CA ALA A 156 -18.47 4.29 10.10
C ALA A 156 -17.72 5.42 10.81
N ALA A 157 -16.38 5.42 10.78
CA ALA A 157 -15.56 6.51 11.32
C ALA A 157 -15.90 7.85 10.66
N ALA A 158 -16.03 7.87 9.33
CA ALA A 158 -16.39 9.06 8.58
C ALA A 158 -17.79 9.58 8.94
N LEU A 159 -18.80 8.71 8.89
CA LEU A 159 -20.18 9.07 9.17
C LEU A 159 -20.36 9.54 10.61
N TRP A 160 -19.70 8.90 11.57
CA TRP A 160 -19.75 9.32 12.98
C TRP A 160 -19.14 10.70 13.16
N SER A 161 -17.95 10.94 12.59
CA SER A 161 -17.29 12.24 12.69
C SER A 161 -18.07 13.34 11.96
N LEU A 162 -18.70 13.03 10.82
CA LEU A 162 -19.58 13.98 10.13
C LEU A 162 -20.85 14.26 10.92
N ALA A 163 -21.44 13.25 11.55
CA ALA A 163 -22.59 13.43 12.43
C ALA A 163 -22.21 14.37 13.59
N ASP A 164 -21.04 14.18 14.20
CA ASP A 164 -20.57 15.06 15.27
C ASP A 164 -20.38 16.50 14.80
N VAL A 165 -19.70 16.68 13.67
CA VAL A 165 -19.45 18.01 13.09
C VAL A 165 -20.74 18.75 12.68
N TRP A 166 -21.73 18.05 12.11
CA TRP A 166 -22.91 18.69 11.51
C TRP A 166 -24.16 18.68 12.38
N LEU A 167 -24.39 17.60 13.12
CA LEU A 167 -25.56 17.45 13.98
C LEU A 167 -25.31 17.96 15.40
N ASN A 168 -24.05 18.30 15.71
CA ASN A 168 -23.60 18.65 17.05
C ASN A 168 -24.06 17.56 18.03
N THR A 169 -23.56 16.34 17.84
CA THR A 169 -24.01 15.16 18.61
C THR A 169 -23.82 15.30 20.12
N SER A 170 -23.04 16.30 20.56
CA SER A 170 -23.01 16.77 21.96
C SER A 170 -24.39 17.11 22.55
N LEU A 171 -25.40 17.37 21.72
CA LEU A 171 -26.79 17.57 22.14
C LEU A 171 -27.52 16.25 22.47
N LEU A 172 -27.09 15.13 21.88
CA LEU A 172 -27.72 13.81 22.02
C LEU A 172 -26.95 12.89 22.95
N LEU A 173 -25.62 13.01 22.97
CA LEU A 173 -24.71 12.21 23.77
C LEU A 173 -23.77 13.14 24.54
N PRO A 174 -23.33 12.75 25.75
CA PRO A 174 -22.23 13.42 26.43
C PRO A 174 -21.01 13.56 25.50
N ALA A 175 -20.38 14.74 25.52
CA ALA A 175 -19.27 15.06 24.62
C ALA A 175 -18.10 14.08 24.76
N ASP A 176 -17.81 13.66 26.00
CA ASP A 176 -16.79 12.67 26.35
C ASP A 176 -17.04 11.32 25.66
N VAL A 177 -18.28 10.84 25.63
CA VAL A 177 -18.63 9.58 24.97
C VAL A 177 -18.43 9.68 23.46
N THR A 178 -18.81 10.82 22.88
CA THR A 178 -18.73 11.04 21.43
C THR A 178 -17.28 11.08 20.96
N GLU A 179 -16.42 11.80 21.68
CA GLU A 179 -14.98 11.88 21.41
C GLU A 179 -14.31 10.51 21.55
N LYS A 180 -14.67 9.73 22.57
CA LYS A 180 -14.15 8.37 22.78
C LYS A 180 -14.52 7.43 21.62
N VAL A 181 -15.80 7.38 21.23
CA VAL A 181 -16.26 6.55 20.12
C VAL A 181 -15.57 6.94 18.81
N MET A 182 -15.46 8.24 18.56
CA MET A 182 -14.74 8.76 17.39
C MET A 182 -13.28 8.29 17.37
N GLY A 183 -12.57 8.44 18.49
CA GLY A 183 -11.17 7.99 18.62
C GLY A 183 -11.00 6.50 18.32
N VAL A 184 -11.83 5.65 18.92
CA VAL A 184 -11.81 4.18 18.71
C VAL A 184 -12.04 3.83 17.23
N LEU A 185 -13.02 4.45 16.58
CA LEU A 185 -13.31 4.21 15.16
C LEU A 185 -12.14 4.60 14.26
N TRP A 186 -11.48 5.73 14.53
CA TRP A 186 -10.32 6.18 13.77
C TRP A 186 -9.09 5.31 13.97
N PHE A 187 -8.82 4.82 15.18
CA PHE A 187 -7.72 3.86 15.40
C PHE A 187 -7.98 2.53 14.68
N ALA A 188 -9.22 2.04 14.70
CA ALA A 188 -9.61 0.84 13.95
C ALA A 188 -9.47 1.06 12.43
N ALA A 189 -9.85 2.23 11.92
CA ALA A 189 -9.65 2.59 10.51
C ALA A 189 -8.16 2.66 10.13
N ALA A 190 -7.31 3.21 10.98
CA ALA A 190 -5.87 3.27 10.78
C ALA A 190 -5.21 1.88 10.76
N ALA A 191 -5.56 0.99 11.70
CA ALA A 191 -5.09 -0.40 11.70
C ALA A 191 -5.58 -1.17 10.47
N SER A 192 -6.82 -0.92 10.04
CA SER A 192 -7.40 -1.49 8.82
C SER A 192 -6.68 -1.00 7.56
N PHE A 193 -6.28 0.26 7.51
CA PHE A 193 -5.46 0.83 6.44
C PHE A 193 -4.09 0.14 6.35
N GLN A 194 -3.39 0.01 7.48
CA GLN A 194 -2.11 -0.69 7.56
C GLN A 194 -2.25 -2.15 7.11
N THR A 195 -3.31 -2.84 7.56
CA THR A 195 -3.60 -4.21 7.13
C THR A 195 -3.84 -4.30 5.63
N GLY A 196 -4.57 -3.33 5.06
CA GLY A 196 -4.80 -3.24 3.63
C GLY A 196 -3.50 -3.07 2.84
N LEU A 197 -2.62 -2.17 3.27
CA LEU A 197 -1.30 -1.96 2.66
C LEU A 197 -0.44 -3.24 2.71
N LEU A 198 -0.39 -3.90 3.87
CA LEU A 198 0.35 -5.14 4.04
C LEU A 198 -0.25 -6.29 3.21
N GLY A 199 -1.57 -6.36 3.07
CA GLY A 199 -2.26 -7.33 2.21
C GLY A 199 -1.98 -7.12 0.72
N MET A 200 -1.66 -5.89 0.30
CA MET A 200 -1.26 -5.59 -1.08
C MET A 200 0.12 -6.13 -1.43
N LEU A 201 0.95 -6.44 -0.44
CA LEU A 201 2.21 -7.16 -0.66
C LEU A 201 1.89 -8.52 -1.30
N LYS A 202 2.78 -8.97 -2.20
CA LYS A 202 2.62 -10.29 -2.80
C LYS A 202 2.75 -11.34 -1.69
N PRO A 203 1.85 -12.33 -1.61
CA PRO A 203 1.83 -13.28 -0.50
C PRO A 203 3.15 -14.06 -0.35
N ASN A 204 3.93 -14.18 -1.43
CA ASN A 204 5.22 -14.88 -1.42
C ASN A 204 6.44 -13.94 -1.22
N SER A 205 6.21 -12.63 -1.13
CA SER A 205 7.30 -11.65 -1.06
C SER A 205 7.84 -11.40 0.35
N ALA A 206 7.08 -11.74 1.39
CA ALA A 206 7.53 -11.68 2.77
C ALA A 206 7.21 -13.01 3.45
N PRO A 207 8.04 -13.49 4.40
CA PRO A 207 7.70 -14.68 5.16
C PRO A 207 6.42 -14.41 5.97
N GLY A 208 5.47 -15.35 5.93
CA GLY A 208 4.12 -15.16 6.50
C GLY A 208 4.12 -14.75 7.98
N TRP A 209 5.08 -15.23 8.77
CA TRP A 209 5.22 -14.86 10.18
C TRP A 209 5.50 -13.37 10.38
N LEU A 210 6.28 -12.74 9.48
CA LEU A 210 6.63 -11.33 9.59
C LEU A 210 5.41 -10.46 9.30
N LEU A 211 4.58 -10.87 8.33
CA LEU A 211 3.31 -10.24 8.04
C LEU A 211 2.36 -10.33 9.25
N LEU A 212 2.23 -11.50 9.87
CA LEU A 212 1.40 -11.69 11.06
C LEU A 212 1.89 -10.83 12.22
N LEU A 213 3.20 -10.71 12.42
CA LEU A 213 3.81 -9.89 13.46
C LEU A 213 3.55 -8.38 13.23
N ALA A 214 3.66 -7.90 11.99
CA ALA A 214 3.32 -6.52 11.66
C ALA A 214 1.82 -6.22 11.88
N LEU A 215 0.94 -7.16 11.54
CA LEU A 215 -0.50 -7.04 11.78
C LEU A 215 -0.82 -7.06 13.28
N ALA A 216 -0.18 -7.95 14.05
CA ALA A 216 -0.37 -8.06 15.49
C ALA A 216 0.03 -6.78 16.20
N PHE A 217 1.17 -6.18 15.85
CA PHE A 217 1.59 -4.90 16.45
C PHE A 217 0.71 -3.73 16.01
N GLY A 218 0.26 -3.67 14.76
CA GLY A 218 -0.65 -2.62 14.29
C GLY A 218 -2.01 -2.66 15.00
N TRP A 219 -2.62 -3.84 15.10
CA TRP A 219 -3.90 -4.02 15.81
C TRP A 219 -3.75 -3.92 17.33
N GLY A 220 -2.63 -4.40 17.89
CA GLY A 220 -2.30 -4.23 19.30
C GLY A 220 -2.21 -2.76 19.68
N LEU A 221 -1.49 -1.95 18.89
CA LEU A 221 -1.41 -0.50 19.09
C LEU A 221 -2.79 0.16 19.04
N ALA A 222 -3.62 -0.16 18.04
CA ALA A 222 -4.96 0.40 17.93
C ALA A 222 -5.87 0.00 19.10
N ALA A 223 -5.79 -1.24 19.56
CA ALA A 223 -6.53 -1.72 20.72
C ALA A 223 -6.08 -1.00 22.01
N THR A 224 -4.77 -0.88 22.25
CA THR A 224 -4.25 -0.17 23.43
C THR A 224 -4.60 1.32 23.40
N MET A 225 -4.52 1.98 22.23
CA MET A 225 -4.97 3.37 22.07
C MET A 225 -6.46 3.52 22.34
N SER A 226 -7.28 2.56 21.88
CA SER A 226 -8.72 2.55 22.11
C SER A 226 -9.06 2.39 23.60
N VAL A 227 -8.35 1.50 24.31
CA VAL A 227 -8.49 1.35 25.76
C VAL A 227 -8.05 2.62 26.49
N ALA A 228 -6.90 3.20 26.12
CA ALA A 228 -6.40 4.42 26.74
C ALA A 228 -7.37 5.61 26.59
N VAL A 229 -7.99 5.77 25.40
CA VAL A 229 -9.07 6.74 25.18
C VAL A 229 -10.29 6.42 26.03
N ALA A 230 -10.74 5.17 26.05
CA ALA A 230 -11.94 4.79 26.79
C ALA A 230 -11.80 4.97 28.30
N SER A 231 -10.63 4.66 28.85
CA SER A 231 -10.33 4.73 30.29
C SER A 231 -9.70 6.04 30.74
N GLU A 232 -9.48 7.01 29.84
CA GLU A 232 -8.78 8.28 30.12
C GLU A 232 -7.38 8.08 30.74
N ALA A 233 -6.75 6.93 30.48
CA ALA A 233 -5.50 6.54 31.13
C ALA A 233 -4.24 7.10 30.43
N PHE A 234 -4.36 8.22 29.71
CA PHE A 234 -3.22 8.84 29.02
C PHE A 234 -2.20 9.46 29.99
N ASP A 235 -2.65 9.85 31.18
CA ASP A 235 -1.78 10.40 32.22
C ASP A 235 -0.96 9.31 32.94
N ASP A 236 -1.26 8.03 32.69
CA ASP A 236 -0.46 6.93 33.22
C ASP A 236 0.84 6.76 32.40
N ASP A 237 1.97 7.00 33.06
CA ASP A 237 3.31 6.83 32.51
C ASP A 237 3.54 5.43 31.94
N LEU A 238 2.94 4.39 32.52
CA LEU A 238 3.04 3.02 31.99
C LEU A 238 2.29 2.85 30.67
N VAL A 239 1.10 3.42 30.56
CA VAL A 239 0.28 3.36 29.34
C VAL A 239 0.95 4.13 28.21
N SER A 240 1.39 5.35 28.46
CA SER A 240 2.08 6.17 27.46
C SER A 240 3.40 5.54 26.97
N ARG A 241 4.19 4.94 27.87
CA ARG A 241 5.38 4.15 27.50
C ARG A 241 5.05 2.92 26.68
N GLY A 242 4.01 2.16 27.08
CA GLY A 242 3.53 0.99 26.36
C GLY A 242 3.10 1.32 24.93
N LEU A 243 2.36 2.42 24.77
CA LEU A 243 1.96 2.95 23.47
C LEU A 243 3.17 3.33 22.60
N GLY A 244 4.19 3.97 23.20
CA GLY A 244 5.43 4.30 22.51
C GLY A 244 6.17 3.06 21.98
N VAL A 245 6.32 2.02 22.82
CA VAL A 245 6.96 0.75 22.42
C VAL A 245 6.18 0.06 21.31
N LEU A 246 4.86 -0.08 21.45
CA LEU A 246 4.00 -0.68 20.42
C LEU A 246 4.05 0.11 19.10
N GLY A 247 4.08 1.44 19.17
CA GLY A 247 4.24 2.32 18.02
C GLY A 247 5.53 2.04 17.26
N ILE A 248 6.67 2.00 17.97
CA ILE A 248 7.97 1.70 17.37
C ILE A 248 7.98 0.30 16.74
N LEU A 249 7.47 -0.71 17.43
CA LEU A 249 7.40 -2.08 16.92
C LEU A 249 6.52 -2.20 15.67
N ALA A 250 5.36 -1.53 15.65
CA ALA A 250 4.46 -1.51 14.49
C ALA A 250 5.13 -0.87 13.27
N VAL A 251 5.83 0.26 13.45
CA VAL A 251 6.56 0.95 12.38
C VAL A 251 7.71 0.08 11.86
N CYS A 252 8.55 -0.45 12.76
CA CYS A 252 9.69 -1.29 12.41
C CYS A 252 9.25 -2.57 11.68
N ALA A 253 8.20 -3.25 12.16
CA ALA A 253 7.68 -4.45 11.51
C ALA A 253 7.12 -4.16 10.11
N THR A 254 6.40 -3.04 9.95
CA THR A 254 5.86 -2.61 8.65
C THR A 254 6.97 -2.27 7.66
N LEU A 255 7.99 -1.54 8.11
CA LEU A 255 9.17 -1.21 7.30
C LEU A 255 9.94 -2.48 6.93
N LEU A 256 10.14 -3.41 7.86
CA LEU A 256 10.82 -4.67 7.59
C LEU A 256 10.06 -5.51 6.56
N CYS A 257 8.72 -5.59 6.65
CA CYS A 257 7.88 -6.20 5.61
C CYS A 257 8.08 -5.54 4.23
N ALA A 258 8.09 -4.21 4.17
CA ALA A 258 8.28 -3.47 2.94
C ALA A 258 9.69 -3.71 2.35
N ILE A 259 10.74 -3.64 3.17
CA ILE A 259 12.12 -3.85 2.74
C ILE A 259 12.33 -5.28 2.25
N VAL A 260 11.87 -6.28 2.99
CA VAL A 260 12.01 -7.70 2.61
C VAL A 260 11.26 -7.98 1.31
N SER A 261 10.02 -7.48 1.18
CA SER A 261 9.24 -7.67 -0.05
C SER A 261 9.87 -6.99 -1.27
N LEU A 262 10.46 -5.80 -1.10
CA LEU A 262 11.20 -5.12 -2.15
C LEU A 262 12.51 -5.86 -2.49
N ALA A 263 13.25 -6.33 -1.48
CA ALA A 263 14.49 -7.08 -1.68
C ALA A 263 14.23 -8.39 -2.42
N ARG A 264 13.18 -9.14 -2.06
CA ARG A 264 12.78 -10.36 -2.79
C ARG A 264 12.33 -10.06 -4.20
N ALA A 265 11.54 -9.01 -4.40
CA ALA A 265 11.13 -8.58 -5.74
C ALA A 265 12.31 -8.14 -6.61
N ALA A 266 13.34 -7.53 -6.01
CA ALA A 266 14.58 -7.17 -6.69
C ALA A 266 15.40 -8.42 -7.02
N ARG A 267 15.55 -9.38 -6.10
CA ARG A 267 16.24 -10.65 -6.35
C ARG A 267 15.58 -11.47 -7.46
N ALA A 268 14.25 -11.53 -7.48
CA ALA A 268 13.51 -12.18 -8.57
C ALA A 268 13.75 -11.54 -9.95
N LYS A 269 14.20 -10.27 -10.00
CA LYS A 269 14.61 -9.59 -11.24
C LYS A 269 16.12 -9.69 -11.52
N SER A 270 16.94 -9.78 -10.48
CA SER A 270 18.40 -9.85 -10.58
C SER A 270 18.93 -11.27 -10.76
N ILE A 271 18.10 -12.28 -10.54
CA ILE A 271 18.17 -13.51 -11.32
C ILE A 271 17.76 -13.10 -12.75
N ALA A 272 18.64 -12.32 -13.39
CA ALA A 272 18.77 -12.36 -14.83
C ALA A 272 18.85 -13.85 -15.14
N PRO A 273 18.11 -14.37 -16.12
CA PRO A 273 18.32 -15.74 -16.56
C PRO A 273 19.82 -15.82 -16.78
N GLY A 274 20.53 -16.54 -15.89
CA GLY A 274 21.86 -17.02 -16.20
C GLY A 274 21.56 -17.83 -17.43
N VAL A 275 21.84 -17.23 -18.59
CA VAL A 275 21.50 -17.81 -19.88
C VAL A 275 22.10 -19.20 -19.80
N PRO A 276 21.30 -20.28 -19.68
CA PRO A 276 21.88 -21.57 -19.95
C PRO A 276 22.43 -21.39 -21.36
N LEU A 277 23.70 -21.73 -21.54
CA LEU A 277 24.46 -21.56 -22.79
C LEU A 277 23.89 -22.46 -23.92
N ILE A 278 22.58 -22.64 -23.98
CA ILE A 278 21.83 -23.28 -25.04
C ILE A 278 21.70 -22.21 -26.13
N ALA A 279 22.78 -22.03 -26.88
CA ALA A 279 22.79 -21.18 -28.06
C ALA A 279 21.83 -21.73 -29.13
N ASP A 280 21.75 -23.06 -29.20
CA ASP A 280 21.06 -23.79 -30.26
C ASP A 280 20.13 -24.87 -29.69
N ILE A 281 18.94 -25.01 -30.26
CA ILE A 281 17.96 -26.05 -29.93
C ILE A 281 17.64 -26.80 -31.21
N GLN A 282 17.64 -28.13 -31.16
CA GLN A 282 17.19 -28.94 -32.29
C GLN A 282 15.66 -28.93 -32.34
N ILE A 283 15.10 -28.44 -33.43
CA ILE A 283 13.66 -28.38 -33.66
C ILE A 283 13.29 -29.07 -34.97
N VAL A 284 12.06 -29.56 -35.05
CA VAL A 284 11.48 -30.11 -36.27
C VAL A 284 10.48 -29.09 -36.82
N CYS A 285 10.66 -28.66 -38.07
CA CYS A 285 9.78 -27.68 -38.68
C CYS A 285 8.35 -28.25 -38.78
N PRO A 286 7.31 -27.56 -38.27
CA PRO A 286 5.94 -28.07 -38.30
C PRO A 286 5.32 -28.09 -39.70
N VAL A 287 5.92 -27.39 -40.68
CA VAL A 287 5.41 -27.28 -42.05
C VAL A 287 6.03 -28.32 -42.97
N CYS A 288 7.37 -28.43 -42.98
CA CYS A 288 8.09 -29.31 -43.91
C CYS A 288 8.76 -30.52 -43.25
N ALA A 289 8.61 -30.70 -41.93
CA ALA A 289 9.23 -31.77 -41.14
C ALA A 289 10.77 -31.80 -41.14
N ALA A 290 11.44 -30.79 -41.70
CA ALA A 290 12.90 -30.70 -41.69
C ALA A 290 13.42 -30.52 -40.24
N SER A 291 14.40 -31.34 -39.85
CA SER A 291 15.12 -31.18 -38.59
C SER A 291 16.24 -30.15 -38.78
N GLN A 292 16.29 -29.14 -37.91
CA GLN A 292 17.32 -28.09 -37.97
C GLN A 292 17.67 -27.61 -36.56
N ARG A 293 18.88 -27.05 -36.41
CA ARG A 293 19.25 -26.32 -35.20
C ARG A 293 18.80 -24.87 -35.35
N ALA A 294 17.98 -24.41 -34.42
CA ALA A 294 17.52 -23.04 -34.38
C ALA A 294 18.10 -22.31 -33.16
N LYS A 295 18.40 -21.02 -33.34
CA LYS A 295 18.87 -20.17 -32.25
C LYS A 295 17.70 -19.78 -31.35
N VAL A 296 17.97 -19.64 -30.05
CA VAL A 296 16.99 -19.04 -29.11
C VAL A 296 16.69 -17.60 -29.55
N GLY A 297 15.41 -17.25 -29.68
CA GLY A 297 14.96 -15.99 -30.26
C GLY A 297 14.20 -16.18 -31.58
N SER A 298 14.34 -15.22 -32.50
CA SER A 298 13.69 -15.26 -33.80
C SER A 298 14.55 -15.99 -34.83
N ASP A 299 14.02 -17.05 -35.44
CA ASP A 299 14.72 -17.82 -36.47
C ASP A 299 13.72 -18.34 -37.52
N SER A 300 14.22 -18.89 -38.63
CA SER A 300 13.41 -19.34 -39.75
C SER A 300 13.86 -20.70 -40.29
N CYS A 301 12.94 -21.45 -40.91
CA CYS A 301 13.28 -22.72 -41.52
C CYS A 301 14.10 -22.55 -42.78
N SER A 302 15.26 -23.23 -42.85
CA SER A 302 16.15 -23.17 -44.01
C SER A 302 15.53 -23.74 -45.30
N VAL A 303 14.50 -24.59 -45.17
CA VAL A 303 13.85 -25.26 -46.32
C VAL A 303 12.61 -24.50 -46.80
N CYS A 304 11.71 -24.12 -45.89
CA CYS A 304 10.40 -23.54 -46.25
C CYS A 304 10.22 -22.08 -45.83
N ALA A 305 11.25 -21.45 -45.25
CA ALA A 305 11.21 -20.07 -44.74
C ALA A 305 10.14 -19.79 -43.65
N CYS A 306 9.56 -20.83 -43.04
CA CYS A 306 8.62 -20.67 -41.92
C CYS A 306 9.33 -19.99 -40.73
N HIS A 307 8.80 -18.86 -40.27
CA HIS A 307 9.37 -18.06 -39.20
C HIS A 307 8.81 -18.50 -37.84
N PHE A 308 9.68 -18.69 -36.85
CA PHE A 308 9.27 -19.02 -35.49
C PHE A 308 10.07 -18.23 -34.46
N GLU A 309 9.48 -18.03 -33.28
CA GLU A 309 10.09 -17.36 -32.13
C GLU A 309 10.23 -18.37 -30.99
N ILE A 310 11.46 -18.76 -30.68
CA ILE A 310 11.76 -19.74 -29.64
C ILE A 310 12.07 -18.99 -28.35
N LYS A 311 11.14 -19.09 -27.39
CA LYS A 311 11.28 -18.48 -26.07
C LYS A 311 11.50 -19.56 -25.02
N VAL A 312 12.70 -19.61 -24.46
CA VAL A 312 13.01 -20.47 -23.32
C VAL A 312 12.62 -19.72 -22.05
N THR A 313 11.64 -20.24 -21.32
CA THR A 313 11.32 -19.76 -19.97
C THR A 313 11.79 -20.79 -18.95
N PRO A 314 12.54 -20.40 -17.91
CA PRO A 314 12.91 -21.33 -16.85
C PRO A 314 11.64 -21.91 -16.23
N ALA A 315 11.68 -23.20 -15.88
CA ALA A 315 10.60 -23.83 -15.15
C ALA A 315 10.37 -23.04 -13.85
N ALA A 316 9.13 -22.62 -13.60
CA ALA A 316 8.75 -21.92 -12.38
C ALA A 316 7.69 -22.73 -11.66
N CYS A 317 7.73 -22.74 -10.33
CA CYS A 317 6.72 -23.42 -9.53
C CYS A 317 5.34 -22.84 -9.85
N PRO A 318 4.34 -23.67 -10.21
CA PRO A 318 3.02 -23.17 -10.59
C PRO A 318 2.26 -22.52 -9.43
N GLU A 319 2.62 -22.85 -8.18
CA GLU A 319 2.02 -22.22 -6.99
C GLU A 319 2.70 -20.91 -6.63
N CYS A 320 4.02 -20.92 -6.46
CA CYS A 320 4.72 -19.79 -5.85
C CYS A 320 5.47 -18.90 -6.84
N GLY A 321 5.67 -19.36 -8.08
CA GLY A 321 6.46 -18.67 -9.11
C GLY A 321 7.96 -18.71 -8.90
N TYR A 322 8.46 -19.51 -7.95
CA TYR A 322 9.90 -19.69 -7.70
C TYR A 322 10.55 -20.37 -8.91
N SER A 323 11.69 -19.84 -9.37
CA SER A 323 12.47 -20.47 -10.44
C SER A 323 12.97 -21.83 -9.96
N LEU A 324 12.55 -22.87 -10.65
CA LEU A 324 12.97 -24.24 -10.38
C LEU A 324 14.28 -24.60 -11.11
N ALA A 325 14.79 -23.68 -11.92
CA ALA A 325 16.12 -23.81 -12.50
C ALA A 325 17.17 -23.90 -11.38
N ASP A 326 18.13 -24.81 -11.56
CA ASP A 326 19.30 -25.02 -10.70
C ASP A 326 19.03 -25.58 -9.29
N LEU A 327 17.83 -26.10 -9.02
CA LEU A 327 17.58 -26.83 -7.77
C LEU A 327 18.12 -28.28 -7.87
N PRO A 328 18.92 -28.75 -6.88
CA PRO A 328 19.40 -30.13 -6.85
C PRO A 328 18.27 -31.13 -6.58
N GLU A 329 17.20 -30.69 -5.91
CA GLU A 329 16.03 -31.50 -5.58
C GLU A 329 14.79 -31.03 -6.34
N ARG A 330 13.94 -31.99 -6.72
CA ARG A 330 12.62 -31.76 -7.33
C ARG A 330 11.57 -31.32 -6.31
N LYS A 331 11.93 -30.34 -5.47
CA LYS A 331 11.06 -29.78 -4.43
C LYS A 331 11.26 -28.28 -4.36
N CYS A 332 10.16 -27.54 -4.44
CA CYS A 332 10.23 -26.09 -4.34
C CYS A 332 10.62 -25.68 -2.91
N PRO A 333 11.69 -24.90 -2.69
CA PRO A 333 12.12 -24.51 -1.35
C PRO A 333 11.15 -23.54 -0.68
N GLU A 334 10.34 -22.81 -1.45
CA GLU A 334 9.40 -21.83 -0.90
C GLU A 334 8.08 -22.46 -0.45
N CYS A 335 7.45 -23.32 -1.26
CA CYS A 335 6.15 -23.92 -0.92
C CYS A 335 6.20 -25.41 -0.55
N GLY A 336 7.35 -26.06 -0.71
CA GLY A 336 7.51 -27.49 -0.43
C GLY A 336 6.88 -28.44 -1.46
N ARG A 337 6.23 -27.93 -2.51
CA ARG A 337 5.60 -28.75 -3.56
C ARG A 337 6.65 -29.42 -4.44
N GLN A 338 6.45 -30.70 -4.75
CA GLN A 338 7.29 -31.47 -5.68
C GLN A 338 6.89 -31.18 -7.14
N PHE A 339 7.85 -31.26 -8.08
CA PHE A 339 7.68 -30.96 -9.50
C PHE A 339 8.50 -31.86 -10.43
#